data_AF-A0A176T537-F1
#
_entry.id   AF-A0A176T537-F1
#
_cell.length_a   1.000
_cell.length_b   1.000
_cell.length_c   1.000
_cell.angle_alpha   90.00
_cell.angle_beta   90.00
_cell.angle_gamma   90.00
#
_symmetry.space_group_name_H-M   'P 1'
#
loop_
_entity.id
_entity.type
_entity.pdbx_description
1 polymer ?
#
loop_
_entity_poly.entity_id
_entity_poly.type
_entity_poly.pdbx_seq_one_letter_code
_entity_poly.pdbx_strand_id
1 'polypeptide(L)'
;MEFPKENILNNWLEENKNPEIDRFIERNLEITQEVCAVLKTRGINKKEFAKMLGKRPSEVTKWLSGLHNLTLKSITKMEVALGVNLMNPEPKYIYLGKVDGGSKDLAVAIDNYEQTYYTQEAV
;
A
#
# COMPACT_ATOMS: atom_id res chain seq x y z
N MET A 1 5.05 -35.61 -0.47
CA MET A 1 5.50 -35.13 -1.79
C MET A 1 6.18 -33.80 -1.55
N GLU A 2 7.51 -33.76 -1.64
CA GLU A 2 8.26 -32.50 -1.50
C GLU A 2 8.39 -31.89 -2.89
N PHE A 3 7.91 -30.65 -3.04
CA PHE A 3 8.09 -29.92 -4.28
C PHE A 3 9.57 -29.51 -4.42
N PRO A 4 10.16 -29.62 -5.62
CA PRO A 4 11.55 -29.21 -5.83
C PRO A 4 11.74 -27.73 -5.47
N LYS A 5 12.79 -27.44 -4.70
CA LYS A 5 13.08 -26.12 -4.12
C LYS A 5 13.40 -25.06 -5.17
N GLU A 6 13.93 -25.47 -6.33
CA GLU A 6 14.11 -24.62 -7.49
C GLU A 6 13.01 -24.89 -8.50
N ASN A 7 12.08 -23.94 -8.59
CA ASN A 7 11.04 -23.94 -9.59
C ASN A 7 11.58 -23.20 -10.83
N ILE A 8 11.72 -23.92 -11.94
CA ILE A 8 12.15 -23.39 -13.25
C ILE A 8 11.33 -22.14 -13.62
N LEU A 9 10.05 -22.11 -13.22
CA LEU A 9 9.17 -20.96 -13.40
C LEU A 9 9.65 -19.74 -12.60
N ASN A 10 10.08 -19.91 -11.35
CA ASN A 10 10.54 -18.81 -10.50
C ASN A 10 11.84 -18.21 -11.05
N ASN A 11 12.79 -19.04 -11.46
CA ASN A 11 14.05 -18.57 -12.06
C ASN A 11 13.78 -17.77 -13.34
N TRP A 12 12.88 -18.27 -14.20
CA TRP A 12 12.49 -17.56 -15.41
C TRP A 12 11.79 -16.22 -15.11
N LEU A 13 10.92 -16.17 -14.10
CA LEU A 13 10.25 -14.93 -13.67
C LEU A 13 11.26 -13.89 -13.17
N GLU A 14 12.26 -14.30 -12.38
CA GLU A 14 13.33 -13.44 -11.89
C GLU A 14 14.19 -12.88 -13.04
N GLU A 15 14.55 -13.73 -14.00
CA GLU A 15 15.34 -13.32 -15.18
C GLU A 15 14.58 -12.41 -16.15
N ASN A 16 13.25 -12.52 -16.21
CA ASN A 16 12.39 -11.76 -17.12
C ASN A 16 11.54 -10.70 -16.41
N LYS A 17 12.00 -10.22 -15.25
CA LYS A 17 11.32 -9.14 -14.52
C LYS A 17 11.16 -7.90 -15.39
N ASN A 18 9.96 -7.35 -15.38
CA ASN A 18 9.69 -6.03 -15.93
C ASN A 18 9.46 -5.05 -14.76
N PRO A 19 10.43 -4.19 -14.44
CA PRO A 19 10.32 -3.28 -13.31
C PRO A 19 9.15 -2.30 -13.42
N GLU A 20 8.69 -2.00 -14.64
CA GLU A 20 7.50 -1.17 -14.86
C GLU A 20 6.23 -1.87 -14.36
N ILE A 21 6.09 -3.17 -14.66
CA ILE A 21 4.93 -3.97 -14.25
C ILE A 21 4.94 -4.14 -12.73
N ASP A 22 6.09 -4.47 -12.15
CA ASP A 22 6.23 -4.62 -10.71
C ASP A 22 5.87 -3.33 -9.97
N ARG A 23 6.43 -2.20 -10.42
CA ARG A 23 6.15 -0.88 -9.84
C ARG A 23 4.69 -0.48 -10.02
N PHE A 24 4.09 -0.82 -11.16
CA PHE A 24 2.67 -0.58 -11.40
C PHE A 24 1.79 -1.36 -10.42
N ILE A 25 2.05 -2.66 -10.23
CA ILE A 25 1.30 -3.52 -9.30
C ILE A 25 1.46 -3.03 -7.87
N GLU A 26 2.69 -2.74 -7.45
CA GLU A 26 3.01 -2.19 -6.12
C GLU A 26 2.20 -0.91 -5.86
N ARG A 27 2.25 0.05 -6.78
CA ARG A 27 1.51 1.33 -6.66
C ARG A 27 0.01 1.13 -6.57
N ASN A 28 -0.53 0.20 -7.35
CA ASN A 28 -1.95 -0.13 -7.35
C ASN A 28 -2.38 -0.74 -6.00
N LEU A 29 -1.52 -1.56 -5.41
CA LEU A 29 -1.73 -2.18 -4.11
C LEU A 29 -1.65 -1.14 -2.98
N GLU A 30 -0.64 -0.27 -2.98
CA GLU A 30 -0.49 0.83 -2.00
C GLU A 30 -1.77 1.67 -1.90
N ILE A 31 -2.27 2.15 -3.04
CA ILE A 31 -3.50 2.97 -3.10
C ILE A 31 -4.69 2.19 -2.54
N THR A 32 -4.80 0.92 -2.91
CA THR A 32 -5.92 0.08 -2.48
C THR A 32 -5.89 -0.19 -0.97
N GLN A 33 -4.69 -0.43 -0.42
CA GLN A 33 -4.47 -0.65 1.00
C GLN A 33 -4.79 0.61 1.80
N GLU A 34 -4.37 1.79 1.32
CA GLU A 34 -4.70 3.07 1.98
C GLU A 34 -6.21 3.30 2.02
N VAL A 35 -6.92 3.05 0.91
CA VAL A 35 -8.39 3.10 0.89
C VAL A 35 -8.97 2.14 1.92
N CYS A 36 -8.51 0.88 1.97
CA CYS A 36 -8.99 -0.10 2.93
C CYS A 36 -8.72 0.32 4.38
N ALA A 37 -7.57 0.91 4.66
CA ALA A 37 -7.20 1.43 5.98
C ALA A 37 -8.12 2.58 6.41
N VAL A 38 -8.36 3.55 5.52
CA VAL A 38 -9.29 4.66 5.77
C VAL A 38 -10.71 4.15 6.03
N LEU A 39 -11.19 3.18 5.23
CA LEU A 39 -12.51 2.57 5.42
C LEU A 39 -12.61 1.87 6.79
N LYS A 40 -11.58 1.11 7.17
CA LYS A 40 -11.53 0.40 8.46
C LYS A 40 -11.52 1.37 9.63
N THR A 41 -10.67 2.41 9.60
CA THR A 41 -10.59 3.43 10.64
C THR A 41 -11.90 4.19 10.83
N ARG A 42 -12.66 4.40 9.74
CA ARG A 42 -13.94 5.10 9.78
C ARG A 42 -15.15 4.18 9.97
N GLY A 43 -14.95 2.86 10.08
CA GLY A 43 -16.04 1.89 10.20
C GLY A 43 -16.94 1.78 8.95
N ILE A 44 -16.46 2.22 7.79
CA ILE A 44 -17.22 2.21 6.54
C ILE A 44 -17.11 0.83 5.88
N ASN A 45 -18.24 0.17 5.66
CA ASN A 45 -18.26 -1.11 4.95
C ASN A 45 -18.23 -0.90 3.41
N LYS A 46 -17.85 -1.95 2.65
CA LYS A 46 -17.73 -1.88 1.18
C LYS A 46 -19.04 -1.49 0.47
N LYS A 47 -20.20 -1.89 1.03
CA LYS A 47 -21.52 -1.59 0.45
C LYS A 47 -21.85 -0.10 0.58
N GLU A 48 -21.54 0.48 1.73
CA GLU A 48 -21.69 1.91 2.00
C GLU A 48 -20.71 2.74 1.16
N PHE A 49 -19.45 2.31 1.07
CA PHE A 49 -18.48 2.96 0.20
C PHE A 49 -18.92 2.94 -1.27
N ALA A 50 -19.49 1.84 -1.74
CA ALA A 50 -20.07 1.78 -3.08
C ALA A 50 -21.22 2.76 -3.30
N LYS A 51 -22.05 3.00 -2.27
CA LYS A 51 -23.08 4.05 -2.31
C LYS A 51 -22.47 5.45 -2.36
N MET A 52 -21.44 5.73 -1.56
CA MET A 52 -20.72 7.02 -1.59
C MET A 52 -20.14 7.31 -2.98
N LEU A 53 -19.64 6.28 -3.66
CA LEU A 53 -19.12 6.38 -5.02
C LEU A 53 -20.22 6.37 -6.09
N GLY A 54 -21.48 6.08 -5.78
CA GLY A 54 -22.52 5.83 -6.78
C GLY A 54 -22.14 4.72 -7.76
N LYS A 55 -21.55 3.63 -7.25
CA LYS A 55 -21.04 2.48 -8.02
C LYS A 55 -21.62 1.17 -7.52
N ARG A 56 -21.52 0.12 -8.34
CA ARG A 56 -21.96 -1.22 -7.92
C ARG A 56 -20.98 -1.80 -6.89
N PRO A 57 -21.46 -2.54 -5.87
CA PRO A 57 -20.58 -3.21 -4.89
C PRO A 57 -19.56 -4.15 -5.54
N SER A 58 -19.88 -4.76 -6.68
CA SER A 58 -18.96 -5.61 -7.44
C SER A 58 -17.84 -4.82 -8.12
N GLU A 59 -18.09 -3.60 -8.58
CA GLU A 59 -17.05 -2.70 -9.12
C GLU A 59 -16.08 -2.29 -8.01
N VAL A 60 -16.61 -1.89 -6.86
CA VAL A 60 -15.80 -1.47 -5.71
C VAL A 60 -14.99 -2.64 -5.16
N THR A 61 -15.57 -3.84 -5.09
CA THR A 61 -14.82 -5.04 -4.69
C THR A 61 -13.66 -5.33 -5.62
N LYS A 62 -13.82 -5.10 -6.94
CA LYS A 62 -12.73 -5.25 -7.92
C LYS A 62 -11.65 -4.18 -7.76
N TRP A 63 -12.03 -2.93 -7.50
CA TRP A 63 -11.05 -1.88 -7.23
C TRP A 63 -10.26 -2.18 -5.96
N LEU A 64 -10.93 -2.65 -4.91
CA LEU A 64 -10.32 -2.96 -3.63
C LEU A 64 -9.56 -4.29 -3.58
N SER A 65 -9.45 -5.04 -4.68
CA SER A 65 -8.63 -6.26 -4.71
C SER A 65 -7.14 -5.98 -4.97
N GLY A 66 -6.79 -4.77 -5.42
CA GLY A 66 -5.41 -4.40 -5.81
C GLY A 66 -4.95 -4.99 -7.15
N LEU A 67 -5.66 -5.99 -7.68
CA LEU A 67 -5.33 -6.68 -8.93
C LEU A 67 -5.95 -6.03 -10.17
N HIS A 68 -6.88 -5.10 -9.99
CA HIS A 68 -7.53 -4.41 -11.09
C HIS A 68 -6.84 -3.06 -11.34
N ASN A 69 -6.56 -2.75 -12.61
CA ASN A 69 -6.04 -1.44 -12.98
C ASN A 69 -6.98 -0.32 -12.50
N LEU A 70 -6.42 0.62 -11.71
CA LEU A 70 -7.12 1.82 -11.27
C LEU A 70 -6.80 2.97 -12.23
N THR A 71 -7.83 3.57 -12.79
CA THR A 71 -7.65 4.80 -13.56
C THR A 71 -7.49 5.99 -12.62
N LEU A 72 -6.82 7.06 -13.07
CA LEU A 72 -6.77 8.33 -12.34
C LEU A 72 -8.18 8.81 -11.93
N LYS A 73 -9.17 8.66 -12.82
CA LYS A 73 -10.57 8.98 -12.53
C LYS A 73 -11.14 8.16 -11.37
N SER A 74 -10.79 6.87 -11.27
CA SER A 74 -11.21 6.02 -10.15
C SER A 74 -10.57 6.48 -8.85
N ILE A 75 -9.28 6.80 -8.87
CA ILE A 75 -8.51 7.25 -7.70
C ILE A 75 -9.06 8.58 -7.19
N THR A 76 -9.17 9.59 -8.05
CA THR A 76 -9.74 10.90 -7.69
C THR A 76 -11.15 10.78 -7.15
N LYS A 77 -11.95 9.85 -7.67
CA LYS A 77 -13.31 9.63 -7.17
C LYS A 77 -13.31 9.09 -5.74
N MET A 78 -12.36 8.21 -5.40
CA MET A 78 -12.18 7.70 -4.03
C MET A 78 -11.64 8.80 -3.11
N GLU A 79 -10.69 9.60 -3.56
CA GLU A 79 -10.14 10.75 -2.83
C GLU A 79 -11.24 11.75 -2.43
N VAL A 80 -12.09 12.14 -3.39
CA VAL A 80 -13.20 13.07 -3.13
C VAL A 80 -14.24 12.45 -2.18
N ALA A 81 -14.57 11.18 -2.36
CA ALA A 81 -15.55 10.50 -1.49
C ALA A 81 -15.04 10.34 -0.05
N LEU A 82 -13.73 10.16 0.14
CA LEU A 82 -13.12 9.96 1.45
C LEU A 82 -12.51 11.25 2.02
N GLY A 83 -12.35 12.31 1.25
CA GLY A 83 -11.62 13.51 1.67
C GLY A 83 -10.19 13.20 2.09
N VAL A 84 -9.48 12.37 1.32
CA VAL A 84 -8.08 11.98 1.57
C VAL A 84 -7.25 12.14 0.30
N ASN A 85 -5.93 12.25 0.42
CA ASN A 85 -4.99 12.19 -0.70
C ASN A 85 -4.39 10.77 -0.75
N LEU A 86 -4.65 10.04 -1.84
CA LEU A 86 -4.20 8.66 -2.02
C LEU A 86 -2.88 8.56 -2.78
N MET A 87 -2.54 9.56 -3.61
CA MET A 87 -1.33 9.51 -4.43
C MET A 87 -0.07 10.01 -3.71
N ASN A 88 -0.25 10.94 -2.77
CA ASN A 88 0.81 11.56 -1.98
C ASN A 88 0.38 11.64 -0.51
N PRO A 89 0.31 10.50 0.20
CA PRO A 89 0.03 10.53 1.63
C PRO A 89 1.15 11.30 2.34
N GLU A 90 0.80 12.14 3.31
CA GLU A 90 1.81 12.83 4.12
C GLU A 90 2.65 11.80 4.90
N PRO A 91 3.98 12.00 5.01
CA PRO A 91 4.83 11.09 5.75
C PRO A 91 4.35 11.01 7.20
N LYS A 92 4.00 9.81 7.64
CA LYS A 92 3.59 9.56 9.03
C LYS A 92 4.84 9.43 9.90
N TYR A 93 5.19 10.49 10.61
CA TYR A 93 6.30 10.47 11.56
C TYR A 93 5.96 9.57 12.75
N ILE A 94 6.81 8.60 13.04
CA ILE A 94 6.75 7.77 14.25
C ILE A 94 7.75 8.32 15.25
N TYR A 95 7.30 8.57 16.47
CA TYR A 95 8.19 8.95 17.56
C TYR A 95 8.91 7.70 18.07
N LEU A 96 10.20 7.57 17.76
CA LEU A 96 11.04 6.41 18.13
C LEU A 96 11.63 6.51 19.54
N GLY A 97 11.45 7.64 20.24
CA GLY A 97 11.97 7.86 21.58
C GLY A 97 12.71 9.19 21.73
N LYS A 98 13.16 9.48 22.95
CA LYS A 98 13.98 10.65 23.27
C LYS A 98 15.43 10.19 23.37
N VAL A 99 16.33 10.76 22.58
CA VAL A 99 17.77 10.57 22.77
C VAL A 99 18.22 11.56 23.82
N ASP A 100 18.57 11.08 25.01
CA ASP A 100 19.19 11.90 26.05
C ASP A 100 20.69 12.01 25.72
N GLY A 101 21.07 13.07 25.00
CA GLY A 101 22.44 13.34 24.54
C GLY A 101 22.56 14.68 23.81
N GLY A 102 23.77 15.26 23.76
CA GLY A 102 24.02 16.53 23.10
C GLY A 102 24.01 16.42 21.57
N SER A 103 24.12 17.54 20.85
CA SER A 103 24.02 17.61 19.37
C SER A 103 24.95 16.67 18.59
N LYS A 104 26.05 16.17 19.18
CA LYS A 104 26.96 15.19 18.58
C LYS A 104 26.40 13.76 18.57
N ASP A 105 25.55 13.39 19.53
CA ASP A 105 25.00 12.04 19.67
C ASP A 105 23.79 11.82 18.74
N LEU A 106 23.16 12.91 18.29
CA LEU A 106 22.02 12.90 17.36
C LEU A 106 22.42 12.35 15.97
N ALA A 107 23.61 12.71 15.47
CA ALA A 107 24.09 12.27 14.16
C ALA A 107 24.32 10.75 14.08
N VAL A 108 24.70 10.12 15.21
CA VAL A 108 24.93 8.67 15.31
C VAL A 108 23.61 7.90 15.45
N ALA A 109 22.59 8.50 16.08
CA ALA A 109 21.27 7.89 16.23
C ALA A 109 20.46 7.90 14.92
N ILE A 110 20.67 8.88 14.04
CA ILE A 110 19.95 9.00 12.76
C ILE A 110 20.29 7.86 11.79
N ASP A 111 21.48 7.25 11.85
CA ASP A 111 21.88 6.18 10.92
C ASP A 111 21.51 4.76 11.40
N ASN A 112 21.01 4.61 12.63
CA ASN A 112 20.64 3.31 13.21
C ASN A 112 19.12 3.09 13.19
N TYR A 113 18.52 3.12 12.00
CA TYR A 113 17.13 2.69 11.82
C TYR A 113 17.05 1.65 10.71
N GLU A 114 16.24 0.61 10.93
CA GLU A 114 15.82 -0.27 9.85
C GLU A 114 14.62 0.38 9.16
N GLN A 115 14.71 0.58 7.84
CA GLN A 115 13.54 0.96 7.05
C GLN A 115 12.56 -0.20 7.03
N THR A 116 11.52 -0.15 7.87
CA THR A 116 10.38 -1.05 7.76
C THR A 116 9.48 -0.55 6.63
N TYR A 117 9.73 -1.01 5.41
CA TYR A 117 8.68 -0.99 4.39
C TYR A 117 7.55 -1.91 4.86
N TYR A 118 6.29 -1.54 4.59
CA TYR A 118 5.13 -2.37 4.91
C TYR A 118 5.38 -3.80 4.41
N THR A 119 5.63 -4.71 5.34
CA THR A 119 5.83 -6.12 5.01
C THR A 119 4.53 -6.67 4.46
N GLN A 120 4.64 -7.50 3.42
CA GLN A 120 3.53 -8.21 2.77
C GLN A 120 2.83 -9.23 3.69
N GLU A 121 3.06 -9.20 5.01
CA GLU A 121 2.58 -10.17 5.99
C GLU A 121 1.32 -9.69 6.74
N ALA A 122 0.37 -9.12 6.00
CA ALA A 122 -0.99 -8.97 6.47
C ALA A 122 -1.95 -9.67 5.49
N VAL A 123 -1.83 -11.00 5.44
CA VAL A 123 -2.86 -11.91 4.94
C VAL A 123 -3.29 -12.81 6.08
#